data_AF-A0A524P0D9-F1
#
_entry.id   AF-A0A524P0D9-F1
#
_cell.length_a   1.000
_cell.length_b   1.000
_cell.length_c   1.000
_cell.angle_alpha   90.00
_cell.angle_beta   90.00
_cell.angle_gamma   90.00
#
_symmetry.space_group_name_H-M   'P 1'
#
loop_
_entity.id
_entity.type
_entity.pdbx_description
1 polymer ?
#
loop_
_entity_poly.entity_id
_entity_poly.type
_entity_poly.pdbx_seq_one_letter_code
_entity_poly.pdbx_strand_id
1 'polypeptide(L)'
;MADGLLHRVLAQVEVSFSNSMIEAFWRSPRHQWLYLHSLDSFTQLVQLIDFYVEEHNTQVPHHAFVGRTPDEIYFDQPDGVRDRLKAARVDARRARMEANRGESCRVCEPPPTQKSVSVISAVAKAPP
;
A
#
# COMPACT_ATOMS: atom_id res chain seq x y z
N MET A 1 37.53 34.51 12.59
CA MET A 1 36.95 33.97 13.84
C MET A 1 35.48 33.67 13.58
N ALA A 2 35.18 32.45 13.15
CA ALA A 2 33.82 31.90 13.08
C ALA A 2 33.91 30.38 13.32
N ASP A 3 34.74 29.98 14.29
CA ASP A 3 34.90 28.59 14.71
C ASP A 3 33.85 28.28 15.77
N GLY A 4 32.77 27.59 15.38
CA GLY A 4 31.81 27.04 16.34
C GLY A 4 30.36 26.91 15.89
N LEU A 5 29.97 27.44 14.73
CA LEU A 5 28.60 27.30 14.23
C LEU A 5 28.45 25.97 13.47
N LEU A 6 27.80 24.98 14.11
CA LEU A 6 27.36 23.76 13.43
C LEU A 6 26.37 24.14 12.33
N HIS A 7 26.78 24.01 11.07
CA HIS A 7 25.90 24.18 9.93
C HIS A 7 25.09 22.89 9.73
N ARG A 8 23.78 22.95 10.00
CA ARG A 8 22.89 21.84 9.70
C ARG A 8 22.77 21.70 8.19
N VAL A 9 22.99 20.49 7.69
CA VAL A 9 22.74 20.16 6.28
C VAL A 9 21.65 19.09 6.20
N LEU A 10 20.60 19.35 5.42
CA LEU A 10 19.47 18.44 5.25
C LEU A 10 19.65 17.51 4.04
N ALA A 11 19.77 16.20 4.27
CA ALA A 11 19.78 15.20 3.20
C ALA A 11 18.43 15.17 2.46
N GLN A 12 18.47 14.96 1.14
CA GLN A 12 17.34 15.02 0.20
C GLN A 12 16.63 16.38 0.09
N VAL A 13 17.14 17.44 0.74
CA VAL A 13 16.67 18.82 0.58
C VAL A 13 17.81 19.70 0.07
N GLU A 14 18.93 19.70 0.79
CA GLU A 14 20.12 20.49 0.49
C GLU A 14 21.21 19.64 -0.18
N VAL A 15 21.12 18.31 -0.02
CA VAL A 15 22.04 17.33 -0.62
C VAL A 15 21.23 16.27 -1.36
N SER A 16 21.60 15.97 -2.59
CA SER A 16 20.86 15.03 -3.46
C SER A 16 20.99 13.55 -3.06
N PHE A 17 21.93 13.20 -2.19
CA PHE A 17 22.17 11.84 -1.73
C PHE A 17 21.80 11.66 -0.25
N SER A 18 21.43 10.43 0.11
CA SER A 18 21.15 10.02 1.49
C SER A 18 21.43 8.53 1.67
N ASN A 19 22.11 8.19 2.77
CA ASN A 19 22.32 6.79 3.16
C ASN A 19 21.16 6.21 3.97
N SER A 20 20.15 7.02 4.31
CA SER A 20 19.03 6.61 5.16
C SER A 20 18.30 5.37 4.65
N MET A 21 18.11 5.24 3.32
CA MET A 21 17.44 4.08 2.72
C MET A 21 18.23 2.80 2.91
N ILE A 22 19.55 2.82 2.63
CA ILE A 22 20.39 1.63 2.76
C ILE A 22 20.62 1.28 4.25
N GLU A 23 20.68 2.28 5.12
CA GLU A 23 20.75 2.07 6.57
C GLU A 23 19.47 1.43 7.12
N ALA A 24 18.30 1.90 6.66
CA ALA A 24 17.01 1.32 7.00
C ALA A 24 16.90 -0.12 6.48
N PHE A 25 17.36 -0.37 5.25
CA PHE A 25 17.48 -1.72 4.70
C PHE A 25 18.29 -2.59 5.64
N TRP A 26 19.55 -2.26 5.94
CA TRP A 26 20.44 -3.09 6.79
C TRP A 26 19.96 -3.24 8.23
N ARG A 27 19.12 -2.32 8.74
CA ARG A 27 18.53 -2.48 10.06
C ARG A 27 17.59 -3.69 10.13
N SER A 28 16.86 -3.97 9.04
CA SER A 28 15.89 -5.05 8.95
C SER A 28 16.50 -6.46 9.02
N PRO A 29 17.45 -6.88 8.16
CA PRO A 29 18.07 -8.20 8.25
C PRO A 29 18.80 -8.40 9.57
N ARG A 30 19.45 -7.36 10.12
CA ARG A 30 20.13 -7.51 11.42
C ARG A 30 19.16 -7.89 12.54
N HIS A 31 18.10 -7.11 12.73
CA HIS A 31 17.23 -7.25 13.89
C HIS A 31 16.12 -8.29 13.71
N GLN A 32 15.64 -8.48 12.48
CA GLN A 32 14.51 -9.36 12.19
C GLN A 32 14.93 -10.75 11.72
N TRP A 33 16.21 -10.95 11.35
CA TRP A 33 16.68 -12.21 10.77
C TRP A 33 17.97 -12.72 11.40
N LEU A 34 19.09 -12.01 11.24
CA LEU A 34 20.41 -12.49 11.64
C LEU A 34 20.53 -12.71 13.14
N TYR A 35 20.00 -11.82 13.97
CA TYR A 35 20.04 -11.99 15.44
C TYR A 35 19.13 -13.10 15.97
N LEU A 36 18.30 -13.71 15.11
CA LEU A 36 17.49 -14.87 15.47
C LEU A 36 18.21 -16.21 15.20
N HIS A 37 19.37 -16.18 14.54
CA HIS A 37 20.12 -17.37 14.14
C HIS A 37 21.46 -17.44 14.87
N SER A 38 21.99 -18.66 15.04
CA SER A 38 23.40 -18.83 15.43
C SER A 38 24.28 -18.46 14.24
N LEU A 39 25.35 -17.72 14.51
CA LEU A 39 26.29 -17.24 13.50
C LEU A 39 27.64 -17.93 13.71
N ASP A 40 27.65 -19.24 13.50
CA ASP A 40 28.77 -20.11 13.90
C ASP A 40 29.91 -20.12 12.86
N SER A 41 29.61 -19.74 11.61
CA SER A 41 30.59 -19.64 10.54
C SER A 41 30.29 -18.53 9.55
N PHE A 42 31.33 -18.07 8.84
CA PHE A 42 31.17 -17.09 7.78
C PHE A 42 30.29 -17.61 6.64
N THR A 43 30.42 -18.89 6.26
CA THR A 43 29.58 -19.51 5.22
C THR A 43 28.10 -19.46 5.58
N GLN A 44 27.76 -19.77 6.84
CA GLN A 44 26.38 -19.71 7.32
C GLN A 44 25.85 -18.27 7.30
N LEU A 45 26.66 -17.29 7.71
CA LEU A 45 26.28 -15.88 7.63
C LEU A 45 25.95 -15.45 6.19
N VAL A 46 26.78 -15.82 5.22
CA VAL A 46 26.54 -15.53 3.80
C VAL A 46 25.23 -16.15 3.35
N GLN A 47 24.99 -17.43 3.64
CA GLN A 47 23.75 -18.11 3.28
C GLN A 47 22.50 -17.46 3.89
N LEU A 48 22.57 -17.03 5.16
CA LEU A 48 21.48 -16.33 5.82
C LEU A 48 21.20 -14.97 5.18
N ILE A 49 22.25 -14.24 4.79
CA ILE A 49 22.10 -12.95 4.10
C ILE A 49 21.50 -13.17 2.71
N ASP A 50 22.02 -14.12 1.94
CA ASP A 50 21.54 -14.43 0.59
C ASP A 50 20.05 -14.77 0.61
N PHE A 51 19.64 -15.65 1.53
CA PHE A 51 18.24 -16.00 1.73
C PHE A 51 17.38 -14.78 2.05
N TYR A 52 17.83 -13.93 2.99
CA TYR A 52 17.06 -12.74 3.37
C TYR A 52 16.90 -11.77 2.20
N VAL A 53 17.97 -11.55 1.43
CA VAL A 53 17.95 -10.62 0.28
C VAL A 53 16.99 -11.15 -0.78
N GLU A 54 17.06 -12.44 -1.11
CA GLU A 54 16.14 -13.08 -2.06
C GLU A 54 14.69 -12.94 -1.61
N GLU A 55 14.38 -13.27 -0.35
CA GLU A 55 13.03 -13.17 0.21
C GLU A 55 12.53 -11.73 0.25
N HIS A 56 13.37 -10.78 0.68
CA HIS A 56 13.03 -9.37 0.75
C HIS A 56 12.66 -8.80 -0.63
N ASN A 57 13.41 -9.19 -1.66
CA ASN A 57 13.21 -8.69 -3.01
C ASN A 57 12.03 -9.34 -3.72
N THR A 58 11.81 -10.64 -3.52
CA THR A 58 10.86 -11.42 -4.31
C THR A 58 9.51 -11.67 -3.62
N GLN A 59 9.46 -11.74 -2.29
CA GLN A 59 8.26 -12.15 -1.56
C GLN A 59 7.68 -11.07 -0.67
N VAL A 60 8.51 -10.22 -0.05
CA VAL A 60 8.03 -9.27 0.97
C VAL A 60 7.40 -8.03 0.34
N PRO A 61 6.08 -7.81 0.48
CA PRO A 61 5.42 -6.64 -0.09
C PRO A 61 5.76 -5.39 0.74
N HIS A 62 6.14 -4.31 0.08
CA HIS A 62 6.56 -3.08 0.76
C HIS A 62 5.47 -2.01 0.74
N HIS A 63 5.19 -1.38 1.88
CA HIS A 63 4.12 -0.38 2.01
C HIS A 63 4.33 0.83 1.07
N ALA A 64 5.58 1.31 0.93
CA ALA A 64 5.91 2.44 0.06
C ALA A 64 5.71 2.10 -1.43
N PHE A 65 5.74 0.82 -1.77
CA PHE A 65 5.45 0.30 -3.10
C PHE A 65 3.98 -0.10 -3.25
N VAL A 66 3.14 0.38 -2.34
CA VAL A 66 1.71 0.08 -2.31
C VAL A 66 1.52 -1.45 -2.30
N GLY A 67 2.32 -2.18 -1.53
CA GLY A 67 2.22 -3.63 -1.41
C GLY A 67 2.72 -4.42 -2.61
N ARG A 68 3.58 -3.83 -3.45
CA ARG A 68 4.43 -4.56 -4.41
C ARG A 68 5.77 -4.92 -3.78
N THR A 69 6.43 -5.94 -4.29
CA THR A 69 7.78 -6.32 -3.86
C THR A 69 8.83 -5.40 -4.51
N PRO A 70 10.03 -5.28 -3.93
CA PRO A 70 11.12 -4.52 -4.55
C PRO A 70 11.43 -4.95 -5.99
N ASP A 71 11.43 -6.25 -6.29
CA ASP A 71 11.69 -6.75 -7.65
C ASP A 71 10.58 -6.37 -8.62
N GLU A 72 9.32 -6.44 -8.20
CA GLU A 72 8.20 -6.03 -9.07
C GLU A 72 8.32 -4.57 -9.49
N ILE A 73 8.74 -3.69 -8.58
CA ILE A 73 8.97 -2.27 -8.89
C ILE A 73 10.22 -2.07 -9.75
N TYR A 74 11.32 -2.73 -9.40
CA TYR A 74 12.60 -2.55 -10.07
C TYR A 74 12.59 -3.05 -11.52
N PHE A 75 11.97 -4.21 -11.76
CA PHE A 75 11.85 -4.82 -13.08
C PHE A 75 10.56 -4.44 -13.83
N ASP A 76 9.76 -3.54 -13.26
CA ASP A 76 8.44 -3.13 -13.79
C ASP A 76 7.51 -4.32 -14.12
N GLN A 77 7.52 -5.34 -13.27
CA GLN A 77 6.67 -6.52 -13.46
C GLN A 77 5.23 -6.22 -13.06
N PRO A 78 4.23 -6.61 -13.88
CA PRO A 78 2.84 -6.32 -13.59
C PRO A 78 2.35 -7.11 -12.38
N ASP A 79 1.84 -6.40 -11.37
CA ASP A 79 1.21 -6.99 -10.19
C ASP A 79 -0.22 -7.46 -10.51
N GLY A 80 -0.31 -8.69 -11.01
CA GLY A 80 -1.59 -9.31 -11.30
C GLY A 80 -2.42 -9.61 -10.05
N VAL A 81 -1.82 -9.71 -8.86
CA VAL A 81 -2.53 -10.08 -7.62
C VAL A 81 -3.30 -8.87 -7.09
N ARG A 82 -2.68 -7.69 -7.01
CA ARG A 82 -3.36 -6.49 -6.52
C ARG A 82 -4.50 -6.04 -7.41
N ASP A 83 -4.33 -6.08 -8.73
CA ASP A 83 -5.41 -5.68 -9.65
C ASP A 83 -6.61 -6.60 -9.50
N ARG A 84 -6.37 -7.92 -9.36
CA ARG A 84 -7.42 -8.90 -9.03
C ARG A 84 -8.08 -8.61 -7.68
N LEU A 85 -7.30 -8.34 -6.63
CA LEU A 85 -7.84 -8.02 -5.30
C LEU A 85 -8.64 -6.71 -5.30
N LYS A 86 -8.20 -5.71 -6.06
CA LYS A 86 -8.91 -4.43 -6.23
C LYS A 86 -10.25 -4.65 -6.93
N ALA A 87 -10.28 -5.42 -8.02
CA ALA A 87 -11.50 -5.82 -8.70
C ALA A 87 -12.43 -6.60 -7.77
N ALA A 88 -11.91 -7.63 -7.10
CA ALA A 88 -12.67 -8.45 -6.14
C ALA A 88 -13.27 -7.61 -5.00
N ARG A 89 -12.55 -6.59 -4.51
CA ARG A 89 -13.05 -5.67 -3.49
C ARG A 89 -14.26 -4.86 -3.98
N VAL A 90 -14.24 -4.41 -5.24
CA VAL A 90 -15.35 -3.68 -5.86
C VAL A 90 -16.56 -4.60 -6.02
N ASP A 91 -16.34 -5.81 -6.53
CA ASP A 91 -17.41 -6.80 -6.71
C ASP A 91 -18.04 -7.21 -5.38
N ALA A 92 -17.23 -7.48 -4.36
CA ALA A 92 -17.71 -7.79 -3.01
C ALA A 92 -18.51 -6.62 -2.41
N ARG A 93 -18.13 -5.37 -2.67
CA ARG A 93 -18.91 -4.20 -2.25
C ARG A 93 -20.26 -4.14 -2.96
N ARG A 94 -20.29 -4.36 -4.28
CA ARG A 94 -21.53 -4.39 -5.06
C ARG A 94 -22.47 -5.47 -4.54
N ALA A 95 -21.96 -6.68 -4.34
CA ALA A 95 -22.73 -7.80 -3.79
C ALA A 95 -23.32 -7.49 -2.41
N ARG A 96 -22.53 -6.89 -1.50
CA ARG A 96 -23.05 -6.44 -0.18
C ARG A 96 -24.15 -5.40 -0.31
N MET A 97 -24.01 -4.42 -1.21
CA MET A 97 -25.04 -3.40 -1.41
C MET A 97 -26.33 -3.97 -1.99
N GLU A 98 -26.23 -4.93 -2.91
CA GLU A 98 -27.37 -5.62 -3.50
C GLU A 98 -28.11 -6.46 -2.46
N ALA A 99 -27.37 -7.29 -1.70
CA ALA A 99 -27.93 -8.05 -0.58
C ALA A 99 -28.62 -7.13 0.43
N ASN A 100 -27.94 -6.09 0.92
CA ASN A 100 -28.50 -5.14 1.89
C ASN A 100 -29.72 -4.38 1.37
N ARG A 101 -29.84 -4.14 0.05
CA ARG A 101 -31.00 -3.50 -0.57
C ARG A 101 -32.18 -4.46 -0.73
N GLY A 102 -31.92 -5.75 -0.90
CA GLY A 102 -32.95 -6.80 -0.96
C GLY A 102 -33.48 -7.19 0.43
N GLU A 103 -32.70 -6.95 1.48
CA GLU A 103 -33.15 -7.14 2.86
C GLU A 103 -34.13 -6.04 3.27
N SER A 104 -35.29 -6.44 3.79
CA SER A 104 -36.19 -5.52 4.49
C SER A 104 -35.88 -5.58 5.99
N CYS A 105 -35.60 -4.42 6.57
CA CYS A 105 -35.44 -4.29 8.02
C CYS A 105 -36.76 -4.67 8.70
N ARG A 106 -36.81 -5.83 9.39
CA ARG A 106 -38.02 -6.30 10.10
C ARG A 106 -38.50 -5.38 11.23
N VAL A 107 -37.67 -4.42 11.64
CA VAL A 107 -37.96 -3.44 12.71
C VAL A 107 -38.39 -2.09 12.14
N CYS A 108 -38.04 -1.80 10.89
CA CYS A 108 -38.26 -0.48 10.29
C CYS A 108 -39.57 -0.51 9.49
N GLU A 109 -40.58 0.24 9.94
CA GLU A 109 -41.82 0.42 9.18
C GLU A 109 -41.51 1.25 7.92
N PRO A 110 -42.05 0.89 6.73
CA PRO A 110 -41.84 1.69 5.54
C PRO A 110 -42.35 3.11 5.79
N PRO A 111 -41.59 4.15 5.43
CA PRO A 111 -42.07 5.52 5.56
C PRO A 111 -43.40 5.66 4.80
N PRO A 112 -44.37 6.41 5.34
CA PRO A 112 -45.65 6.62 4.66
C PRO A 112 -45.35 7.10 3.24
N THR A 113 -45.95 6.42 2.25
CA THR A 113 -45.71 6.60 0.82
C THR A 113 -45.71 8.08 0.47
N GLN A 114 -44.53 8.71 0.41
CA GLN A 114 -44.39 9.99 -0.25
C GLN A 114 -44.53 9.69 -1.73
N LYS A 115 -45.68 10.08 -2.28
CA LYS A 115 -45.94 10.07 -3.72
C LYS A 115 -44.69 10.60 -4.43
N SER A 116 -44.04 9.75 -5.20
CA SER A 116 -42.90 10.14 -6.02
C SER A 116 -43.34 11.28 -6.93
N VAL A 117 -42.87 12.49 -6.66
CA VAL A 117 -42.90 13.55 -7.67
C VAL A 117 -41.84 13.14 -8.70
N SER A 118 -42.29 12.70 -9.87
CA SER A 118 -41.41 12.47 -11.01
C SER A 118 -40.70 13.76 -11.37
N VAL A 119 -39.45 13.92 -10.94
CA VAL A 119 -38.56 14.99 -11.41
C VAL A 119 -38.01 14.58 -12.78
N ILE A 120 -38.92 14.44 -13.75
CA ILE A 120 -38.57 14.36 -15.16
C ILE A 120 -39.55 15.28 -15.89
N SER A 121 -39.23 16.58 -15.92
CA SER A 121 -39.42 17.44 -17.09
C SER A 121 -39.09 18.90 -16.73
N ALA A 122 -37.86 19.35 -17.01
CA ALA A 122 -37.53 20.77 -17.14
C ALA A 122 -36.14 20.99 -17.76
N VAL A 123 -35.78 20.29 -18.84
CA VAL A 123 -34.62 20.68 -19.69
C VAL A 123 -34.99 20.47 -21.16
N ALA A 124 -36.04 21.15 -21.65
CA ALA A 124 -36.45 21.07 -23.06
C ALA A 124 -37.03 22.37 -23.64
N LYS A 125 -36.95 23.51 -22.93
CA LYS A 125 -37.32 24.82 -23.49
C LYS A 125 -36.41 25.92 -22.95
N ALA A 126 -35.23 26.06 -23.56
CA ALA A 126 -34.52 27.33 -23.62
C ALA A 126 -34.22 27.60 -25.11
N PRO A 127 -34.67 28.73 -25.69
CA PRO A 127 -34.29 29.15 -27.04
C PRO A 127 -32.79 29.53 -27.10
N PRO A 128 -32.18 29.59 -28.31
CA PRO A 128 -30.73 29.67 -28.49
C PRO A 128 -30.07 30.90 -27.86
#